data_AF-A0A4R6TTI3-F1
#
_entry.id   AF-A0A4R6TTI3-F1
#
_cell.length_a   1.000
_cell.length_b   1.000
_cell.length_c   1.000
_cell.angle_alpha   90.00
_cell.angle_beta   90.00
_cell.angle_gamma   90.00
#
_symmetry.space_group_name_H-M   'P 1'
#
loop_
_entity.id
_entity.type
_entity.pdbx_description
1 polymer ?
#
loop_
_entity_poly.entity_id
_entity_poly.type
_entity_poly.pdbx_seq_one_letter_code
_entity_poly.pdbx_strand_id
1 'polypeptide(L)'
;MKLPFESWLEQQNIENEALELFKEGILCYKNSAYRAALLFSFLGFQTILKYRVLESQQPAILTEGHWEAIQKDLLDDDEWDTRLIQLVRANHDKNIFYVSEDLKSQYEYWKYRRNDCAHAKGNKISEAHVEAYWLFIQSNFYKFVVLGGLEHIFQLIIKHHDLRYTSADEDPQIILDKIESAVKPEDLHLLLNRLVEHVESDPLGIPINDSFVAKFFYLQENYVRECVKFFVNHDMKWIIGLLRYDSNIVTFFNQHGAFIRNLWYDHLITEQDYIIYSSLLRNNMVPDNQLEEAHEKMINRLPTDIFRNRAFTEPAALVFEQKGFFSKLTELAFGTDLNLDKWKWSARNRYAIIFYLERYGFTEHIATRISRVLNGSYPPFDFKFKFDEFLENNEERRLEYERYTNEQLEE
;
A
#
# COMPACT_ATOMS: atom_id res chain seq x y z
N MET A 1 -5.90 24.73 28.02
CA MET A 1 -5.01 23.57 27.90
C MET A 1 -5.75 22.48 27.13
N LYS A 2 -5.12 21.93 26.10
CA LYS A 2 -5.69 20.84 25.29
C LYS A 2 -5.39 19.51 25.98
N LEU A 3 -6.38 18.62 26.07
CA LEU A 3 -6.23 17.34 26.80
C LEU A 3 -5.68 16.26 25.85
N PRO A 4 -4.94 15.26 26.35
CA PRO A 4 -4.49 14.12 25.53
C PRO A 4 -5.64 13.40 24.82
N PHE A 5 -6.78 13.23 25.50
CA PHE A 5 -7.98 12.64 24.92
C PHE A 5 -8.57 13.49 23.79
N GLU A 6 -8.52 14.82 23.91
CA GLU A 6 -8.99 15.76 22.87
C GLU A 6 -8.12 15.65 21.61
N SER A 7 -6.79 15.57 21.78
CA SER A 7 -5.86 15.29 20.67
C SER A 7 -6.08 13.92 20.02
N TRP A 8 -6.37 12.88 20.81
CA TRP A 8 -6.68 11.55 20.28
C TRP A 8 -7.99 11.55 19.50
N LEU A 9 -9.01 12.23 20.01
CA LEU A 9 -10.35 12.31 19.40
C LEU A 9 -10.31 12.97 18.02
N GLU A 10 -9.49 14.01 17.85
CA GLU A 10 -9.27 14.67 16.54
C GLU A 10 -8.62 13.76 15.49
N GLN A 11 -7.99 12.67 15.89
CA GLN A 11 -7.39 11.68 14.99
C GLN A 11 -8.37 10.56 14.62
N GLN A 12 -9.56 10.52 15.22
CA GLN A 12 -10.55 9.49 14.95
C GLN A 12 -11.58 10.01 13.94
N ASN A 13 -11.96 9.15 12.99
CA ASN A 13 -13.17 9.39 12.20
C ASN A 13 -14.38 8.84 12.96
N ILE A 14 -15.18 9.73 13.57
CA ILE A 14 -16.39 9.38 14.33
C ILE A 14 -17.56 10.28 13.93
N GLU A 15 -18.77 9.80 14.17
CA GLU A 15 -20.01 10.48 13.78
C GLU A 15 -20.18 11.79 14.56
N ASN A 16 -20.74 12.81 13.89
CA ASN A 16 -20.92 14.15 14.47
C ASN A 16 -21.66 14.13 15.82
N GLU A 17 -22.69 13.27 15.95
CA GLU A 17 -23.45 13.14 17.20
C GLU A 17 -22.55 12.66 18.36
N ALA A 18 -21.75 11.61 18.13
CA ALA A 18 -20.80 11.12 19.11
C ALA A 18 -19.71 12.16 19.45
N LEU A 19 -19.24 12.88 18.42
CA LEU A 19 -18.22 13.93 18.59
C LEU A 19 -18.73 15.08 19.46
N GLU A 20 -19.97 15.54 19.27
CA GLU A 20 -20.56 16.59 20.11
C GLU A 20 -20.69 16.12 21.57
N LEU A 21 -21.11 14.87 21.80
CA LEU A 21 -21.17 14.29 23.15
C LEU A 21 -19.80 14.25 23.84
N PHE A 22 -18.73 13.90 23.12
CA PHE A 22 -17.38 13.97 23.69
C PHE A 22 -16.93 15.41 23.96
N LYS A 23 -17.26 16.37 23.09
CA LYS A 23 -16.96 17.79 23.33
C LYS A 23 -17.66 18.30 24.59
N GLU A 24 -18.93 17.94 24.81
CA GLU A 24 -19.65 18.25 26.04
C GLU A 24 -18.99 17.59 27.27
N GLY A 25 -18.57 16.34 27.15
CA GLY A 25 -17.82 15.62 28.18
C GLY A 25 -16.50 16.32 28.55
N ILE A 26 -15.73 16.75 27.56
CA ILE A 26 -14.48 17.49 27.73
C ILE A 26 -14.72 18.86 28.36
N LEU A 27 -15.77 19.59 27.93
CA LEU A 27 -16.15 20.87 28.52
C LEU A 27 -16.51 20.70 30.00
N CYS A 28 -17.30 19.68 30.33
CA CYS A 28 -17.65 19.35 31.71
C CYS A 28 -16.42 19.01 32.54
N TYR A 29 -15.50 18.21 32.01
CA TYR A 29 -14.23 17.86 32.67
C TYR A 29 -13.39 19.12 32.97
N LYS A 30 -13.22 20.01 31.98
CA LYS A 30 -12.48 21.28 32.14
C LYS A 30 -13.10 22.20 33.20
N ASN A 31 -14.39 22.07 33.48
CA ASN A 31 -15.11 22.80 34.52
C ASN A 31 -15.29 22.00 35.83
N SER A 32 -14.54 20.92 36.02
CA SER A 32 -14.60 20.05 37.22
C SER A 32 -15.97 19.38 37.46
N ALA A 33 -16.83 19.32 36.45
CA ALA A 33 -18.12 18.64 36.48
C ALA A 33 -17.95 17.14 36.11
N TYR A 34 -17.17 16.40 36.89
CA TYR A 34 -16.69 15.06 36.52
C TYR A 34 -17.80 14.01 36.34
N ARG A 35 -18.91 14.12 37.07
CA ARG A 35 -20.08 13.24 36.87
C ARG A 35 -20.69 13.42 35.48
N ALA A 36 -20.90 14.68 35.07
CA ALA A 36 -21.40 15.01 33.75
C ALA A 36 -20.38 14.62 32.67
N ALA A 37 -19.09 14.88 32.91
CA ALA A 37 -18.02 14.49 31.98
C ALA A 37 -18.02 12.99 31.67
N LEU A 38 -18.11 12.14 32.69
CA LEU A 38 -18.17 10.68 32.53
C LEU A 38 -19.46 10.27 31.82
N LEU A 39 -20.60 10.88 32.17
CA LEU A 39 -21.90 10.56 31.57
C LEU A 39 -21.93 10.86 30.07
N PHE A 40 -21.51 12.07 29.66
CA PHE A 40 -21.44 12.46 28.25
C PHE A 40 -20.41 11.64 27.47
N SER A 41 -19.25 11.36 28.07
CA SER A 41 -18.25 10.50 27.43
C SER A 41 -18.77 9.08 27.22
N PHE A 42 -19.55 8.55 28.18
CA PHE A 42 -20.14 7.21 28.06
C PHE A 42 -21.19 7.18 26.97
N LEU A 43 -22.04 8.20 26.91
CA LEU A 43 -23.05 8.35 25.86
C LEU A 43 -22.39 8.47 24.48
N GLY A 44 -21.36 9.30 24.34
CA GLY A 44 -20.60 9.43 23.08
C GLY A 44 -20.01 8.11 22.61
N PHE A 45 -19.44 7.31 23.51
CA PHE A 45 -18.96 5.98 23.17
C PHE A 45 -20.09 5.02 22.77
N GLN A 46 -21.23 5.03 23.48
CA GLN A 46 -22.40 4.25 23.10
C GLN A 46 -22.93 4.65 21.71
N THR A 47 -22.97 5.94 21.38
CA THR A 47 -23.42 6.43 20.07
C THR A 47 -22.56 5.84 18.95
N ILE A 48 -21.23 5.80 19.10
CA ILE A 48 -20.33 5.12 18.14
C ILE A 48 -20.72 3.65 17.97
N LEU A 49 -20.93 2.92 19.08
CA LEU A 49 -21.29 1.51 19.00
C LEU A 49 -22.67 1.30 18.36
N LYS A 50 -23.63 2.20 18.59
CA LYS A 50 -24.93 2.21 17.91
C LYS A 50 -24.74 2.35 16.40
N TYR A 51 -23.96 3.33 15.95
CA TYR A 51 -23.69 3.51 14.51
C TYR A 51 -22.99 2.31 13.90
N ARG A 52 -22.00 1.73 14.57
CA ARG A 52 -21.36 0.48 14.09
C ARG A 52 -22.35 -0.66 13.86
N VAL A 53 -23.37 -0.80 14.71
CA VAL A 53 -24.43 -1.81 14.51
C VAL A 53 -25.33 -1.41 13.34
N LEU A 54 -25.79 -0.17 13.29
CA LEU A 54 -26.69 0.32 12.23
C LEU A 54 -26.06 0.27 10.84
N GLU A 55 -24.75 0.51 10.73
CA GLU A 55 -24.02 0.49 9.47
C GLU A 55 -23.54 -0.91 9.07
N SER A 56 -23.46 -1.86 10.00
CA SER A 56 -22.97 -3.21 9.70
C SER A 56 -23.97 -4.06 8.92
N GLN A 57 -23.46 -5.03 8.17
CA GLN A 57 -24.30 -6.11 7.64
C GLN A 57 -24.74 -7.06 8.75
N GLN A 58 -25.85 -7.74 8.49
CA GLN A 58 -26.35 -8.81 9.33
C GLN A 58 -25.23 -9.81 9.65
N PRO A 59 -24.91 -10.02 10.94
CA PRO A 59 -24.00 -11.08 11.35
C PRO A 59 -24.58 -12.45 10.96
N ALA A 60 -23.76 -13.34 10.39
CA ALA A 60 -24.18 -14.68 9.93
C ALA A 60 -24.83 -15.55 11.03
N ILE A 61 -24.55 -15.23 12.30
CA ILE A 61 -25.13 -15.91 13.47
C ILE A 61 -26.61 -15.54 13.74
N LEU A 62 -27.11 -14.47 13.12
CA LEU A 62 -28.49 -14.00 13.29
C LEU A 62 -29.33 -14.29 12.05
N THR A 63 -30.65 -14.37 12.22
CA THR A 63 -31.61 -14.38 11.12
C THR A 63 -32.01 -12.95 10.76
N GLU A 64 -32.48 -12.73 9.52
CA GLU A 64 -32.75 -11.38 8.98
C GLU A 64 -33.75 -10.61 9.87
N GLY A 65 -34.88 -11.24 10.20
CA GLY A 65 -35.88 -10.61 11.09
C GLY A 65 -35.38 -10.30 12.50
N HIS A 66 -34.38 -11.03 13.03
CA HIS A 66 -33.77 -10.69 14.33
C HIS A 66 -32.84 -9.49 14.20
N TRP A 67 -32.13 -9.38 13.07
CA TRP A 67 -31.25 -8.25 12.79
C TRP A 67 -32.03 -6.96 12.56
N GLU A 68 -33.10 -7.01 11.76
CA GLU A 68 -34.00 -5.87 11.55
C GLU A 68 -34.62 -5.38 12.86
N ALA A 69 -35.01 -6.30 13.74
CA ALA A 69 -35.52 -5.95 15.07
C ALA A 69 -34.45 -5.22 15.91
N ILE A 70 -33.21 -5.71 15.92
CA ILE A 70 -32.09 -5.02 16.61
C ILE A 70 -31.88 -3.62 16.05
N GLN A 71 -31.85 -3.47 14.72
CA GLN A 71 -31.68 -2.16 14.10
C GLN A 71 -32.83 -1.21 14.45
N LYS A 72 -34.08 -1.71 14.44
CA LYS A 72 -35.25 -0.93 14.84
C LYS A 72 -35.18 -0.49 16.30
N ASP A 73 -34.82 -1.39 17.21
CA ASP A 73 -34.68 -1.07 18.64
C ASP A 73 -33.59 0.02 18.87
N LEU A 74 -32.56 0.07 18.03
CA LEU A 74 -31.49 1.07 18.13
C LEU A 74 -31.88 2.44 17.53
N LEU A 75 -32.95 2.50 16.74
CA LEU A 75 -33.54 3.74 16.22
C LEU A 75 -34.59 4.32 17.17
N ASP A 76 -34.95 3.60 18.24
CA ASP A 76 -35.86 4.07 19.29
C ASP A 76 -35.09 4.91 20.32
N ASP A 77 -35.30 6.23 20.32
CA ASP A 77 -34.58 7.18 21.16
C ASP A 77 -34.77 6.92 22.68
N ASP A 78 -35.85 6.25 23.08
CA ASP A 78 -36.15 6.00 24.50
C ASP A 78 -35.44 4.76 25.05
N GLU A 79 -35.10 3.78 24.21
CA GLU A 79 -34.61 2.46 24.66
C GLU A 79 -33.25 2.04 24.06
N TRP A 80 -32.75 2.74 23.04
CA TRP A 80 -31.56 2.29 22.30
C TRP A 80 -30.33 2.11 23.19
N ASP A 81 -30.14 2.97 24.20
CA ASP A 81 -28.96 2.93 25.08
C ASP A 81 -28.92 1.63 25.90
N THR A 82 -30.09 1.23 26.41
CA THR A 82 -30.32 0.03 27.20
C THR A 82 -30.22 -1.19 26.32
N ARG A 83 -30.77 -1.13 25.11
CA ARG A 83 -30.67 -2.21 24.13
C ARG A 83 -29.23 -2.48 23.73
N LEU A 84 -28.47 -1.42 23.43
CA LEU A 84 -27.07 -1.52 23.06
C LEU A 84 -26.22 -2.15 24.17
N ILE A 85 -26.45 -1.77 25.44
CA ILE A 85 -25.78 -2.42 26.58
C ILE A 85 -26.07 -3.91 26.62
N GLN A 86 -27.31 -4.33 26.35
CA GLN A 86 -27.65 -5.76 26.30
C GLN A 86 -26.91 -6.49 25.17
N LEU A 87 -26.78 -5.85 24.01
CA LEU A 87 -26.07 -6.42 22.85
C LEU A 87 -24.58 -6.62 23.14
N VAL A 88 -23.91 -5.65 23.76
CA VAL A 88 -22.50 -5.77 24.16
C VAL A 88 -22.28 -6.91 25.17
N ARG A 89 -23.27 -7.14 26.05
CA ARG A 89 -23.22 -8.17 27.09
C ARG A 89 -23.67 -9.56 26.64
N ALA A 90 -24.24 -9.68 25.44
CA ALA A 90 -24.86 -10.93 25.03
C ALA A 90 -23.87 -12.11 25.10
N ASN A 91 -24.38 -13.30 25.43
CA ASN A 91 -23.58 -14.53 25.43
C ASN A 91 -23.09 -14.84 24.01
N HIS A 92 -21.99 -15.59 23.90
CA HIS A 92 -21.28 -15.87 22.66
C HIS A 92 -22.21 -16.25 21.48
N ASP A 93 -23.24 -17.06 21.74
CA ASP A 93 -24.17 -17.57 20.70
C ASP A 93 -25.13 -16.52 20.13
N LYS A 94 -25.20 -15.33 20.74
CA LYS A 94 -26.05 -14.20 20.31
C LYS A 94 -25.28 -12.88 20.26
N ASN A 95 -23.98 -12.92 20.47
CA ASN A 95 -23.18 -11.71 20.61
C ASN A 95 -22.83 -11.16 19.24
N ILE A 96 -23.41 -10.03 18.89
CA ILE A 96 -23.10 -9.36 17.62
C ILE A 96 -21.74 -8.66 17.67
N PHE A 97 -21.18 -8.40 18.85
CA PHE A 97 -19.86 -7.77 19.01
C PHE A 97 -18.76 -8.82 19.26
N TYR A 98 -17.64 -8.73 18.54
CA TYR A 98 -16.46 -9.57 18.78
C TYR A 98 -15.62 -9.03 19.95
N VAL A 99 -16.14 -9.17 21.16
CA VAL A 99 -15.52 -8.70 22.42
C VAL A 99 -15.25 -9.86 23.38
N SER A 100 -14.07 -9.85 24.02
CA SER A 100 -13.72 -10.85 25.04
C SER A 100 -14.55 -10.68 26.32
N GLU A 101 -14.71 -11.76 27.10
CA GLU A 101 -15.42 -11.71 28.40
C GLU A 101 -14.77 -10.74 29.40
N ASP A 102 -13.44 -10.63 29.36
CA ASP A 102 -12.71 -9.62 30.12
C ASP A 102 -13.12 -8.19 29.70
N LEU A 103 -13.17 -7.92 28.39
CA LEU A 103 -13.57 -6.60 27.88
C LEU A 103 -15.04 -6.28 28.19
N LYS A 104 -15.93 -7.27 28.14
CA LYS A 104 -17.33 -7.11 28.59
C LYS A 104 -17.40 -6.74 30.06
N SER A 105 -16.57 -7.36 30.90
CA SER A 105 -16.51 -7.05 32.34
C SER A 105 -16.00 -5.63 32.59
N GLN A 106 -14.99 -5.18 31.84
CA GLN A 106 -14.51 -3.80 31.88
C GLN A 106 -15.58 -2.80 31.40
N TYR A 107 -16.32 -3.13 30.34
CA TYR A 107 -17.44 -2.30 29.88
C TYR A 107 -18.55 -2.18 30.93
N GLU A 108 -18.92 -3.30 31.57
CA GLU A 108 -19.91 -3.30 32.65
C GLU A 108 -19.48 -2.41 33.83
N TYR A 109 -18.19 -2.44 34.20
CA TYR A 109 -17.67 -1.54 35.22
C TYR A 109 -17.98 -0.06 34.90
N TRP A 110 -17.72 0.38 33.66
CA TRP A 110 -17.99 1.76 33.25
C TRP A 110 -19.47 2.11 33.20
N LYS A 111 -20.30 1.16 32.77
CA LYS A 111 -21.76 1.31 32.85
C LYS A 111 -22.25 1.50 34.28
N TYR A 112 -21.66 0.79 35.26
CA TYR A 112 -21.98 1.03 36.67
C TYR A 112 -21.53 2.41 37.16
N ARG A 113 -20.36 2.91 36.72
CA ARG A 113 -19.92 4.29 37.03
C ARG A 113 -20.83 5.35 36.39
N ARG A 114 -21.29 5.15 35.15
CA ARG A 114 -22.30 6.01 34.51
C ARG A 114 -23.60 6.04 35.31
N ASN A 115 -24.05 4.90 35.81
CA ASN A 115 -25.24 4.82 36.66
C ASN A 115 -25.06 5.56 38.00
N ASP A 116 -23.85 5.59 38.56
CA ASP A 116 -23.55 6.38 39.76
C ASP A 116 -23.63 7.89 39.48
N CYS A 117 -23.21 8.31 38.28
CA CYS A 117 -23.37 9.69 37.82
C CYS A 117 -24.84 10.08 37.66
N ALA A 118 -25.62 9.28 36.90
CA ALA A 118 -27.00 9.59 36.54
C ALA A 118 -27.97 9.59 37.74
N HIS A 119 -27.83 8.65 38.67
CA HIS A 119 -28.75 8.48 39.80
C HIS A 119 -28.25 9.10 41.12
N ALA A 120 -27.25 9.99 41.04
CA ALA A 120 -26.68 10.66 42.21
C ALA A 120 -26.26 9.70 43.35
N LYS A 121 -25.83 8.47 43.02
CA LYS A 121 -25.45 7.47 44.04
C LYS A 121 -24.24 7.95 44.85
N GLY A 122 -24.11 7.44 46.08
CA GLY A 122 -23.12 7.88 47.07
C GLY A 122 -21.64 7.65 46.71
N ASN A 123 -21.34 7.00 45.59
CA ASN A 123 -19.96 6.80 45.15
C ASN A 123 -19.35 8.11 44.63
N LYS A 124 -18.10 8.39 45.03
CA LYS A 124 -17.36 9.56 44.54
C LYS A 124 -16.90 9.31 43.10
N ILE A 125 -17.20 10.27 42.22
CA ILE A 125 -16.67 10.34 40.85
C ILE A 125 -15.75 11.56 40.80
N SER A 126 -14.56 11.38 40.25
CA SER A 126 -13.48 12.38 40.20
C SER A 126 -12.83 12.40 38.82
N GLU A 127 -11.90 13.33 38.61
CA GLU A 127 -11.07 13.45 37.41
C GLU A 127 -10.43 12.12 36.99
N ALA A 128 -9.88 11.37 37.96
CA ALA A 128 -9.24 10.08 37.72
C ALA A 128 -10.19 9.05 37.08
N HIS A 129 -11.48 9.08 37.40
CA HIS A 129 -12.45 8.17 36.78
C HIS A 129 -12.72 8.54 35.33
N VAL A 130 -12.77 9.83 35.01
CA VAL A 130 -12.98 10.32 33.64
C VAL A 130 -11.76 9.98 32.79
N GLU A 131 -10.57 10.27 33.28
CA GLU A 131 -9.32 9.96 32.57
C GLU A 131 -9.12 8.47 32.36
N ALA A 132 -9.39 7.64 33.38
CA ALA A 132 -9.32 6.19 33.24
C ALA A 132 -10.37 5.67 32.24
N TYR A 133 -11.54 6.29 32.16
CA TYR A 133 -12.53 5.92 31.15
C TYR A 133 -12.10 6.30 29.74
N TRP A 134 -11.51 7.48 29.57
CA TRP A 134 -10.93 7.90 28.29
C TRP A 134 -9.81 6.97 27.85
N LEU A 135 -8.91 6.57 28.76
CA LEU A 135 -7.89 5.55 28.48
C LEU A 135 -8.51 4.20 28.10
N PHE A 136 -9.61 3.81 28.74
CA PHE A 136 -10.36 2.62 28.37
C PHE A 136 -10.92 2.71 26.94
N ILE A 137 -11.51 3.86 26.56
CA ILE A 137 -11.98 4.08 25.19
C ILE A 137 -10.80 3.98 24.22
N GLN A 138 -9.73 4.74 24.44
CA GLN A 138 -8.55 4.73 23.58
C GLN A 138 -7.96 3.33 23.39
N SER A 139 -7.93 2.52 24.45
CA SER A 139 -7.34 1.17 24.43
C SER A 139 -8.25 0.11 23.81
N ASN A 140 -9.56 0.37 23.72
CA ASN A 140 -10.55 -0.63 23.34
C ASN A 140 -11.48 -0.18 22.21
N PHE A 141 -11.29 1.02 21.67
CA PHE A 141 -12.13 1.62 20.65
C PHE A 141 -12.37 0.67 19.48
N TYR A 142 -11.33 0.08 18.90
CA TYR A 142 -11.42 -0.88 17.79
C TYR A 142 -11.79 -2.31 18.20
N LYS A 143 -11.98 -2.60 19.49
CA LYS A 143 -12.33 -3.95 19.95
C LYS A 143 -13.82 -4.24 19.93
N PHE A 144 -14.65 -3.21 19.91
CA PHE A 144 -16.10 -3.35 19.76
C PHE A 144 -16.49 -3.37 18.27
N VAL A 145 -16.05 -4.40 17.56
CA VAL A 145 -16.37 -4.65 16.15
C VAL A 145 -17.61 -5.53 16.08
N VAL A 146 -18.56 -5.19 15.21
CA VAL A 146 -19.69 -6.08 14.93
C VAL A 146 -19.18 -7.26 14.09
N LEU A 147 -19.59 -8.50 14.37
CA LEU A 147 -19.11 -9.71 13.68
C LEU A 147 -19.29 -9.67 12.15
N GLY A 148 -20.20 -8.83 11.64
CA GLY A 148 -20.36 -8.55 10.21
C GLY A 148 -19.52 -7.40 9.67
N GLY A 149 -18.70 -6.71 10.47
CA GLY A 149 -17.99 -5.48 10.08
C GLY A 149 -16.88 -5.70 9.06
N LEU A 150 -16.06 -6.74 9.24
CA LEU A 150 -14.97 -7.07 8.32
C LEU A 150 -15.52 -7.55 6.97
N GLU A 151 -16.53 -8.43 7.00
CA GLU A 151 -17.26 -8.86 5.80
C GLU A 151 -18.03 -7.70 5.17
N HIS A 152 -18.62 -6.80 5.96
CA HIS A 152 -19.28 -5.61 5.44
C HIS A 152 -18.30 -4.69 4.71
N ILE A 153 -17.11 -4.44 5.27
CA ILE A 153 -16.06 -3.67 4.60
C ILE A 153 -15.63 -4.35 3.32
N PHE A 154 -15.42 -5.67 3.34
CA PHE A 154 -15.14 -6.43 2.13
C PHE A 154 -16.24 -6.24 1.07
N GLN A 155 -17.52 -6.37 1.44
CA GLN A 155 -18.64 -6.15 0.53
C GLN A 155 -18.76 -4.69 0.05
N LEU A 156 -18.40 -3.70 0.87
CA LEU A 156 -18.32 -2.29 0.44
C LEU A 156 -17.25 -2.12 -0.64
N ILE A 157 -16.09 -2.76 -0.48
CA ILE A 157 -15.02 -2.76 -1.48
C ILE A 157 -15.53 -3.40 -2.78
N ILE A 158 -16.13 -4.59 -2.71
CA ILE A 158 -16.67 -5.26 -3.90
C ILE A 158 -17.73 -4.40 -4.59
N LYS A 159 -18.66 -3.81 -3.84
CA LYS A 159 -19.70 -2.93 -4.38
C LYS A 159 -19.11 -1.68 -5.04
N HIS A 160 -18.07 -1.10 -4.45
CA HIS A 160 -17.39 0.08 -4.99
C HIS A 160 -16.74 -0.18 -6.35
N HIS A 161 -16.22 -1.40 -6.57
CA HIS A 161 -15.65 -1.80 -7.85
C HIS A 161 -16.70 -2.29 -8.86
N ASP A 162 -17.97 -2.40 -8.47
CA ASP A 162 -19.05 -2.78 -9.35
C ASP A 162 -19.68 -1.56 -10.04
N LEU A 163 -19.39 -1.40 -11.33
CA LEU A 163 -19.88 -0.29 -12.17
C LEU A 163 -21.41 -0.22 -12.29
N ARG A 164 -22.14 -1.26 -11.86
CA ARG A 164 -23.61 -1.22 -11.78
C ARG A 164 -24.11 -0.40 -10.60
N TYR A 165 -23.29 -0.24 -9.56
CA TYR A 165 -23.65 0.42 -8.31
C TYR A 165 -22.86 1.69 -8.01
N THR A 166 -21.60 1.77 -8.46
CA THR A 166 -20.67 2.84 -8.12
C THR A 166 -19.97 3.35 -9.39
N SER A 167 -19.79 4.66 -9.50
CA SER A 167 -19.07 5.25 -10.65
C SER A 167 -17.57 4.92 -10.57
N ALA A 168 -16.92 4.73 -11.72
CA ALA A 168 -15.48 4.48 -11.78
C ALA A 168 -14.63 5.61 -11.16
N ASP A 169 -15.17 6.84 -11.12
CA ASP A 169 -14.51 8.03 -10.59
C ASP A 169 -14.88 8.32 -9.12
N GLU A 170 -15.71 7.48 -8.49
CA GLU A 170 -16.12 7.69 -7.11
C GLU A 170 -14.93 7.51 -6.15
N ASP A 171 -14.78 8.39 -5.18
CA ASP A 171 -13.63 8.35 -4.26
C ASP A 171 -13.81 7.25 -3.19
N PRO A 172 -12.89 6.28 -3.08
CA PRO A 172 -12.96 5.24 -2.05
C PRO A 172 -12.63 5.72 -0.63
N GLN A 173 -12.33 7.01 -0.40
CA GLN A 173 -11.89 7.50 0.92
C GLN A 173 -12.84 7.09 2.06
N ILE A 174 -14.16 7.10 1.84
CA ILE A 174 -15.14 6.67 2.84
C ILE A 174 -14.91 5.22 3.28
N ILE A 175 -14.50 4.34 2.36
CA ILE A 175 -14.21 2.92 2.64
C ILE A 175 -12.90 2.79 3.43
N LEU A 176 -11.89 3.58 3.04
CA LEU A 176 -10.61 3.62 3.76
C LEU A 176 -10.79 4.09 5.20
N ASP A 177 -11.58 5.13 5.43
CA ASP A 177 -11.84 5.61 6.78
C ASP A 177 -12.62 4.58 7.62
N LYS A 178 -13.50 3.79 6.99
CA LYS A 178 -14.20 2.66 7.64
C LYS A 178 -13.25 1.53 8.00
N ILE A 179 -12.23 1.25 7.17
CA ILE A 179 -11.16 0.31 7.54
C ILE A 179 -10.47 0.80 8.80
N GLU A 180 -10.07 2.08 8.84
CA GLU A 180 -9.36 2.64 9.99
C GLU A 180 -10.20 2.74 11.26
N SER A 181 -11.53 2.82 11.15
CA SER A 181 -12.45 2.96 12.28
C SER A 181 -13.00 1.64 12.83
N ALA A 182 -13.02 0.58 12.01
CA ALA A 182 -13.70 -0.67 12.33
C ALA A 182 -12.84 -1.94 12.22
N VAL A 183 -11.66 -1.90 11.60
CA VAL A 183 -10.73 -3.04 11.53
C VAL A 183 -9.57 -2.78 12.48
N LYS A 184 -9.23 -3.72 13.36
CA LYS A 184 -7.97 -3.56 14.12
C LYS A 184 -6.80 -3.71 13.14
N PRO A 185 -5.71 -2.94 13.32
CA PRO A 185 -4.52 -3.12 12.49
C PRO A 185 -4.07 -4.58 12.42
N GLU A 186 -4.04 -5.26 13.56
CA GLU A 186 -3.67 -6.68 13.66
C GLU A 186 -4.55 -7.60 12.81
N ASP A 187 -5.82 -7.26 12.60
CA ASP A 187 -6.79 -8.04 11.84
C ASP A 187 -6.83 -7.67 10.35
N LEU A 188 -6.05 -6.66 9.91
CA LEU A 188 -6.00 -6.21 8.51
C LEU A 188 -5.62 -7.33 7.54
N HIS A 189 -4.76 -8.25 7.97
CA HIS A 189 -4.36 -9.41 7.18
C HIS A 189 -5.55 -10.31 6.81
N LEU A 190 -6.61 -10.36 7.62
CA LEU A 190 -7.82 -11.11 7.30
C LEU A 190 -8.56 -10.47 6.12
N LEU A 191 -8.66 -9.13 6.10
CA LEU A 191 -9.26 -8.39 4.99
C LEU A 191 -8.44 -8.59 3.71
N LEU A 192 -7.11 -8.43 3.80
CA LEU A 192 -6.21 -8.57 2.64
C LEU A 192 -6.27 -10.00 2.06
N ASN A 193 -6.25 -11.03 2.91
CA ASN A 193 -6.44 -12.42 2.46
C ASN A 193 -7.79 -12.59 1.74
N ARG A 194 -8.86 -12.00 2.27
CA ARG A 194 -10.19 -12.10 1.66
C ARG A 194 -10.24 -11.44 0.27
N LEU A 195 -9.58 -10.30 0.11
CA LEU A 195 -9.46 -9.62 -1.19
C LEU A 195 -8.66 -10.46 -2.19
N VAL A 196 -7.55 -11.05 -1.75
CA VAL A 196 -6.76 -11.99 -2.57
C VAL A 196 -7.61 -13.19 -2.99
N GLU A 197 -8.26 -13.87 -2.05
CA GLU A 197 -9.14 -15.01 -2.32
C GLU A 197 -10.24 -14.68 -3.35
N HIS A 198 -10.86 -13.51 -3.23
CA HIS A 198 -11.87 -13.05 -4.17
C HIS A 198 -11.33 -12.97 -5.60
N VAL A 199 -10.18 -12.32 -5.78
CA VAL A 199 -9.57 -12.14 -7.10
C VAL A 199 -9.03 -13.46 -7.67
N GLU A 200 -8.53 -14.38 -6.82
CA GLU A 200 -8.09 -15.71 -7.28
C GLU A 200 -9.23 -16.65 -7.63
N SER A 201 -10.33 -16.59 -6.86
CA SER A 201 -11.46 -17.51 -7.01
C SER A 201 -12.36 -17.17 -8.20
N ASP A 202 -12.44 -15.90 -8.58
CA ASP A 202 -13.20 -15.47 -9.76
C ASP A 202 -12.43 -14.42 -10.59
N PRO A 203 -11.48 -14.86 -11.44
CA PRO A 203 -10.69 -13.95 -12.28
C PRO A 203 -11.50 -13.17 -13.33
N LEU A 204 -12.75 -13.58 -13.60
CA LEU A 204 -13.68 -12.89 -14.49
C LEU A 204 -14.73 -12.07 -13.72
N GLY A 205 -14.67 -12.11 -12.38
CA GLY A 205 -15.56 -11.39 -11.48
C GLY A 205 -15.27 -9.90 -11.42
N ILE A 206 -15.82 -9.22 -10.40
CA ILE A 206 -15.58 -7.79 -10.18
C ILE A 206 -14.09 -7.59 -9.85
N PRO A 207 -13.32 -6.89 -10.71
CA PRO A 207 -11.89 -6.73 -10.50
C PRO A 207 -11.66 -5.70 -9.40
N ILE A 208 -10.91 -6.08 -8.39
CA ILE A 208 -10.35 -5.14 -7.40
C ILE A 208 -9.08 -4.59 -8.04
N ASN A 209 -9.03 -3.28 -8.28
CA ASN A 209 -7.90 -2.68 -8.97
C ASN A 209 -6.69 -2.49 -8.04
N ASP A 210 -5.50 -2.59 -8.61
CA ASP A 210 -4.24 -2.35 -7.89
C ASP A 210 -4.18 -0.95 -7.29
N SER A 211 -4.88 0.02 -7.89
CA SER A 211 -4.93 1.40 -7.39
C SER A 211 -5.64 1.54 -6.05
N PHE A 212 -6.72 0.78 -5.81
CA PHE A 212 -7.40 0.77 -4.52
C PHE A 212 -6.53 0.10 -3.45
N VAL A 213 -5.95 -1.06 -3.76
CA VAL A 213 -5.08 -1.79 -2.82
C VAL A 213 -3.82 -0.98 -2.49
N ALA A 214 -3.26 -0.23 -3.45
CA ALA A 214 -2.16 0.71 -3.21
C ALA A 214 -2.47 1.75 -2.11
N LYS A 215 -3.75 2.18 -1.97
CA LYS A 215 -4.16 3.13 -0.92
C LYS A 215 -3.95 2.60 0.50
N PHE A 216 -3.86 1.27 0.69
CA PHE A 216 -3.59 0.67 2.01
C PHE A 216 -2.20 1.02 2.55
N PHE A 217 -1.24 1.34 1.67
CA PHE A 217 0.09 1.80 2.06
C PHE A 217 0.12 3.28 2.49
N TYR A 218 -1.00 3.98 2.37
CA TYR A 218 -1.15 5.38 2.75
C TYR A 218 -2.14 5.59 3.91
N LEU A 219 -2.56 4.50 4.58
CA LEU A 219 -3.30 4.53 5.84
C LEU A 219 -2.38 4.94 7.01
N GLN A 220 -2.93 4.99 8.23
CA GLN A 220 -2.17 5.20 9.46
C GLN A 220 -1.03 4.17 9.63
N GLU A 221 0.06 4.59 10.28
CA GLU A 221 1.34 3.86 10.34
C GLU A 221 1.21 2.40 10.81
N ASN A 222 0.31 2.15 11.76
CA ASN A 222 0.00 0.81 12.26
C ASN A 222 -0.60 -0.11 11.18
N TYR A 223 -1.51 0.38 10.33
CA TYR A 223 -2.05 -0.41 9.21
C TYR A 223 -0.99 -0.64 8.14
N VAL A 224 -0.21 0.39 7.79
CA VAL A 224 0.88 0.26 6.81
C VAL A 224 1.88 -0.81 7.24
N ARG A 225 2.21 -0.88 8.53
CA ARG A 225 3.08 -1.93 9.08
C ARG A 225 2.52 -3.33 8.86
N GLU A 226 1.22 -3.52 9.04
CA GLU A 226 0.56 -4.81 8.83
C GLU A 226 0.42 -5.14 7.32
N CYS A 227 0.21 -4.14 6.46
CA CYS A 227 0.30 -4.29 5.00
C CYS A 227 1.68 -4.78 4.55
N VAL A 228 2.75 -4.14 5.03
CA VAL A 228 4.12 -4.53 4.70
C VAL A 228 4.39 -5.97 5.17
N LYS A 229 4.02 -6.30 6.41
CA LYS A 229 4.14 -7.67 6.93
C LYS A 229 3.37 -8.68 6.08
N PHE A 230 2.17 -8.34 5.63
CA PHE A 230 1.37 -9.19 4.76
C PHE A 230 2.12 -9.47 3.45
N PHE A 231 2.47 -8.44 2.68
CA PHE A 231 3.06 -8.59 1.35
C PHE A 231 4.48 -9.18 1.37
N VAL A 232 5.26 -8.98 2.43
CA VAL A 232 6.58 -9.64 2.58
C VAL A 232 6.44 -11.15 2.68
N ASN A 233 5.34 -11.65 3.26
CA ASN A 233 5.11 -13.08 3.50
C ASN A 233 4.14 -13.72 2.50
N HIS A 234 3.71 -12.98 1.48
CA HIS A 234 2.74 -13.43 0.50
C HIS A 234 3.37 -13.64 -0.90
N ASP A 235 2.62 -14.20 -1.85
CA ASP A 235 3.12 -14.43 -3.20
C ASP A 235 3.51 -13.10 -3.88
N MET A 236 4.73 -13.05 -4.43
CA MET A 236 5.28 -11.84 -5.07
C MET A 236 4.43 -11.33 -6.23
N LYS A 237 3.65 -12.18 -6.89
CA LYS A 237 2.77 -11.73 -7.99
C LYS A 237 1.86 -10.56 -7.57
N TRP A 238 1.40 -10.57 -6.31
CA TRP A 238 0.50 -9.55 -5.79
C TRP A 238 1.19 -8.20 -5.63
N ILE A 239 2.33 -8.18 -4.95
CA ILE A 239 3.04 -6.93 -4.72
C ILE A 239 3.61 -6.35 -6.02
N ILE A 240 4.01 -7.19 -6.99
CA ILE A 240 4.51 -6.71 -8.29
C ILE A 240 3.42 -5.91 -9.03
N GLY A 241 2.17 -6.37 -9.02
CA GLY A 241 1.05 -5.63 -9.62
C GLY A 241 0.93 -4.22 -9.03
N LEU A 242 0.94 -4.13 -7.69
CA LEU A 242 0.90 -2.87 -6.96
C LEU A 242 2.10 -1.97 -7.27
N LEU A 243 3.32 -2.53 -7.33
CA LEU A 243 4.52 -1.78 -7.64
C LEU A 243 4.57 -1.26 -9.09
N ARG A 244 3.93 -1.97 -10.04
CA ARG A 244 3.77 -1.49 -11.42
C ARG A 244 2.80 -0.33 -11.49
N TYR A 245 1.77 -0.33 -10.65
CA TYR A 245 0.85 0.81 -10.52
C TYR A 245 1.52 2.00 -9.84
N ASP A 246 2.13 1.81 -8.66
CA ASP A 246 2.85 2.84 -7.90
C ASP A 246 4.19 2.33 -7.40
N SER A 247 5.25 2.64 -8.14
CA SER A 247 6.61 2.23 -7.80
C SER A 247 7.17 2.88 -6.53
N ASN A 248 6.53 3.91 -5.96
CA ASN A 248 7.00 4.52 -4.70
C ASN A 248 6.70 3.62 -3.49
N ILE A 249 5.74 2.69 -3.63
CA ILE A 249 5.41 1.71 -2.59
C ILE A 249 6.63 0.86 -2.18
N VAL A 250 7.64 0.71 -3.05
CA VAL A 250 8.89 0.03 -2.68
C VAL A 250 9.52 0.58 -1.40
N THR A 251 9.39 1.89 -1.14
CA THR A 251 10.02 2.56 0.00
C THR A 251 9.56 2.02 1.36
N PHE A 252 8.33 1.49 1.45
CA PHE A 252 7.80 0.86 2.67
C PHE A 252 8.54 -0.43 3.03
N PHE A 253 9.27 -1.04 2.09
CA PHE A 253 9.98 -2.30 2.27
C PHE A 253 11.48 -2.14 2.58
N ASN A 254 11.96 -0.93 2.91
CA ASN A 254 13.38 -0.63 3.08
C ASN A 254 14.06 -1.49 4.17
N GLN A 255 13.32 -1.93 5.18
CA GLN A 255 13.84 -2.80 6.26
C GLN A 255 13.86 -4.29 5.88
N HIS A 256 13.35 -4.67 4.71
CA HIS A 256 13.18 -6.05 4.27
C HIS A 256 14.17 -6.42 3.15
N GLY A 257 15.47 -6.40 3.45
CA GLY A 257 16.53 -6.61 2.44
C GLY A 257 16.42 -7.93 1.65
N ALA A 258 15.98 -9.03 2.28
CA ALA A 258 15.76 -10.31 1.60
C ALA A 258 14.61 -10.23 0.58
N PHE A 259 13.53 -9.53 0.92
CA PHE A 259 12.41 -9.25 0.01
C PHE A 259 12.86 -8.38 -1.16
N ILE A 260 13.61 -7.30 -0.90
CA ILE A 260 14.15 -6.44 -1.96
C ILE A 260 15.06 -7.21 -2.90
N ARG A 261 15.94 -8.06 -2.34
CA ARG A 261 16.79 -8.95 -3.14
C ARG A 261 15.94 -9.88 -4.01
N ASN A 262 14.97 -10.57 -3.43
CA ASN A 262 14.09 -11.46 -4.19
C ASN A 262 13.39 -10.73 -5.34
N LEU A 263 12.89 -9.51 -5.08
CA LEU A 263 12.20 -8.67 -6.06
C LEU A 263 13.06 -8.43 -7.31
N TRP A 264 14.23 -7.79 -7.18
CA TRP A 264 15.06 -7.51 -8.36
C TRP A 264 15.74 -8.77 -8.91
N TYR A 265 15.96 -9.79 -8.08
CA TYR A 265 16.64 -11.00 -8.52
C TYR A 265 15.74 -11.84 -9.42
N ASP A 266 14.47 -12.13 -9.07
CA ASP A 266 13.67 -13.10 -9.85
C ASP A 266 12.38 -12.56 -10.45
N HIS A 267 11.97 -11.34 -10.11
CA HIS A 267 10.62 -10.89 -10.43
C HIS A 267 10.53 -9.69 -11.38
N LEU A 268 11.59 -8.89 -11.53
CA LEU A 268 11.61 -7.76 -12.48
C LEU A 268 12.02 -8.25 -13.88
N ILE A 269 11.07 -8.30 -14.82
CA ILE A 269 11.25 -8.91 -16.15
C ILE A 269 10.71 -8.05 -17.29
N THR A 270 9.59 -7.36 -17.07
CA THR A 270 8.85 -6.58 -18.08
C THR A 270 9.36 -5.14 -18.18
N GLU A 271 8.92 -4.39 -19.18
CA GLU A 271 9.32 -2.97 -19.36
C GLU A 271 8.97 -2.09 -18.15
N GLN A 272 7.78 -2.29 -17.58
CA GLN A 272 7.31 -1.57 -16.40
C GLN A 272 8.17 -1.85 -15.16
N ASP A 273 8.79 -3.02 -15.09
CA ASP A 273 9.59 -3.43 -13.95
C ASP A 273 10.91 -2.64 -13.82
N TYR A 274 11.38 -2.00 -14.90
CA TYR A 274 12.56 -1.13 -14.84
C TYR A 274 12.24 0.21 -14.19
N ILE A 275 10.98 0.65 -14.17
CA ILE A 275 10.54 1.80 -13.38
C ILE A 275 10.64 1.43 -11.90
N ILE A 276 10.23 0.21 -11.52
CA ILE A 276 10.40 -0.32 -10.17
C ILE A 276 11.88 -0.38 -9.81
N TYR A 277 12.73 -0.92 -10.70
CA TYR A 277 14.18 -0.98 -10.49
C TYR A 277 14.80 0.41 -10.32
N SER A 278 14.40 1.38 -11.15
CA SER A 278 14.80 2.78 -11.00
C SER A 278 14.37 3.35 -9.64
N SER A 279 13.16 3.02 -9.16
CA SER A 279 12.71 3.42 -7.83
C SER A 279 13.52 2.78 -6.71
N LEU A 280 13.91 1.50 -6.83
CA LEU A 280 14.82 0.85 -5.88
C LEU A 280 16.18 1.56 -5.81
N LEU A 281 16.75 1.87 -6.98
CA LEU A 281 18.04 2.56 -7.10
C LEU A 281 18.00 4.00 -6.56
N ARG A 282 16.97 4.75 -6.92
CA ARG A 282 16.74 6.13 -6.46
C ARG A 282 16.65 6.22 -4.93
N ASN A 283 16.07 5.20 -4.30
CA ASN A 283 15.90 5.13 -2.86
C ASN A 283 17.02 4.35 -2.13
N ASN A 284 18.12 4.03 -2.81
CA ASN A 284 19.28 3.30 -2.26
C ASN A 284 18.90 1.94 -1.63
N MET A 285 17.91 1.25 -2.18
CA MET A 285 17.38 0.01 -1.62
C MET A 285 18.17 -1.24 -2.04
N VAL A 286 18.97 -1.14 -3.10
CA VAL A 286 19.94 -2.18 -3.48
C VAL A 286 21.27 -1.83 -2.79
N PRO A 287 21.80 -2.69 -1.90
CA PRO A 287 23.08 -2.43 -1.24
C PRO A 287 24.23 -2.27 -2.24
N ASP A 288 25.20 -1.39 -1.93
CA ASP A 288 26.30 -1.07 -2.85
C ASP A 288 27.08 -2.31 -3.32
N ASN A 289 27.29 -3.28 -2.43
CA ASN A 289 27.97 -4.54 -2.73
C ASN A 289 27.16 -5.51 -3.61
N GLN A 290 25.89 -5.20 -3.90
CA GLN A 290 25.00 -5.97 -4.77
C GLN A 290 24.65 -5.21 -6.07
N LEU A 291 25.06 -3.94 -6.20
CA LEU A 291 24.69 -3.12 -7.36
C LEU A 291 25.22 -3.69 -8.67
N GLU A 292 26.48 -4.14 -8.72
CA GLU A 292 27.04 -4.71 -9.95
C GLU A 292 26.29 -5.97 -10.40
N GLU A 293 25.99 -6.87 -9.46
CA GLU A 293 25.20 -8.09 -9.70
C GLU A 293 23.79 -7.73 -10.20
N ALA A 294 23.14 -6.78 -9.53
CA ALA A 294 21.80 -6.34 -9.88
C ALA A 294 21.75 -5.73 -11.29
N HIS A 295 22.69 -4.83 -11.62
CA HIS A 295 22.79 -4.23 -12.95
C HIS A 295 23.02 -5.28 -14.02
N GLU A 296 23.97 -6.19 -13.83
CA GLU A 296 24.25 -7.26 -14.78
C GLU A 296 23.00 -8.12 -15.03
N LYS A 297 22.28 -8.48 -13.96
CA LYS A 297 21.07 -9.28 -14.06
C LYS A 297 19.95 -8.54 -14.82
N MET A 298 19.76 -7.26 -14.53
CA MET A 298 18.79 -6.42 -15.22
C MET A 298 19.19 -6.20 -16.69
N ILE A 299 20.46 -6.01 -17.02
CA ILE A 299 20.93 -5.89 -18.42
C ILE A 299 20.71 -7.20 -19.19
N ASN A 300 20.98 -8.34 -18.56
CA ASN A 300 20.80 -9.63 -19.22
C ASN A 300 19.32 -10.01 -19.46
N ARG A 301 18.39 -9.36 -18.76
CA ARG A 301 16.92 -9.58 -18.91
C ARG A 301 16.19 -8.45 -19.62
N LEU A 302 16.93 -7.50 -20.17
CA LEU A 302 16.41 -6.27 -20.76
C LEU A 302 15.36 -6.56 -21.85
N PRO A 303 14.12 -6.08 -21.68
CA PRO A 303 13.11 -6.12 -22.73
C PRO A 303 13.62 -5.33 -23.92
N THR A 304 13.64 -5.97 -25.08
CA THR A 304 14.26 -5.41 -26.28
C THR A 304 13.82 -3.97 -26.55
N ASP A 305 12.53 -3.66 -26.48
CA ASP A 305 11.98 -2.38 -26.92
C ASP A 305 11.90 -1.30 -25.84
N ILE A 306 12.39 -1.54 -24.60
CA ILE A 306 12.25 -0.57 -23.50
C ILE A 306 12.90 0.80 -23.80
N PHE A 307 14.04 0.79 -24.50
CA PHE A 307 14.75 2.01 -24.93
C PHE A 307 14.31 2.50 -26.32
N ARG A 308 13.43 1.79 -27.03
CA ARG A 308 12.99 2.15 -28.38
C ARG A 308 12.00 3.31 -28.39
N ASN A 309 11.05 3.31 -27.46
CA ASN A 309 9.86 4.18 -27.52
C ASN A 309 9.91 5.38 -26.56
N ARG A 310 11.06 5.70 -25.95
CA ARG A 310 11.13 6.64 -24.81
C ARG A 310 10.16 6.28 -23.65
N ALA A 311 9.72 5.02 -23.58
CA ALA A 311 8.96 4.49 -22.43
C ALA A 311 9.79 4.62 -21.15
N PHE A 312 11.11 4.59 -21.32
CA PHE A 312 12.08 4.96 -20.31
C PHE A 312 12.15 6.50 -20.17
N THR A 313 11.70 7.02 -19.03
CA THR A 313 11.63 8.46 -18.77
C THR A 313 13.02 9.05 -18.47
N GLU A 314 13.27 10.30 -18.87
CA GLU A 314 14.53 10.99 -18.56
C GLU A 314 14.91 10.97 -17.06
N PRO A 315 13.98 11.12 -16.11
CA PRO A 315 14.28 10.95 -14.69
C PRO A 315 14.83 9.56 -14.34
N ALA A 316 14.30 8.49 -14.94
CA ALA A 316 14.82 7.14 -14.71
C ALA A 316 16.22 6.96 -15.33
N ALA A 317 16.48 7.57 -16.49
CA ALA A 317 17.80 7.54 -17.13
C ALA A 317 18.88 8.19 -16.29
N LEU A 318 18.59 9.34 -15.69
CA LEU A 318 19.51 10.01 -14.77
C LEU A 318 19.83 9.13 -13.55
N VAL A 319 18.84 8.41 -13.00
CA VAL A 319 19.07 7.49 -11.88
C VAL A 319 19.99 6.34 -12.30
N PHE A 320 19.75 5.72 -13.45
CA PHE A 320 20.61 4.65 -13.98
C PHE A 320 22.03 5.12 -14.25
N GLU A 321 22.19 6.32 -14.79
CA GLU A 321 23.50 6.97 -15.00
C GLU A 321 24.24 7.16 -13.67
N GLN A 322 23.61 7.84 -12.70
CA GLN A 322 24.20 8.11 -11.38
C GLN A 322 24.56 6.84 -10.61
N LYS A 323 23.85 5.73 -10.87
CA LYS A 323 24.06 4.45 -10.20
C LYS A 323 24.94 3.48 -10.97
N GLY A 324 25.54 3.90 -12.08
CA GLY A 324 26.53 3.10 -12.81
C GLY A 324 25.93 1.99 -13.68
N PHE A 325 24.62 2.01 -13.95
CA PHE A 325 23.98 1.02 -14.82
C PHE A 325 24.58 1.05 -16.23
N PHE A 326 24.75 2.24 -16.81
CA PHE A 326 25.33 2.40 -18.15
C PHE A 326 26.81 2.04 -18.19
N SER A 327 27.55 2.26 -17.11
CA SER A 327 28.94 1.78 -16.99
C SER A 327 29.01 0.26 -17.03
N LYS A 328 28.07 -0.44 -16.37
CA LYS A 328 28.01 -1.91 -16.45
C LYS A 328 27.56 -2.38 -17.83
N LEU A 329 26.64 -1.67 -18.49
CA LEU A 329 26.22 -1.97 -19.86
C LEU A 329 27.39 -1.88 -20.85
N THR A 330 28.22 -0.85 -20.74
CA THR A 330 29.38 -0.67 -21.62
C THR A 330 30.47 -1.69 -21.36
N GLU A 331 30.72 -2.04 -20.09
CA GLU A 331 31.60 -3.14 -19.71
C GLU A 331 31.14 -4.46 -20.34
N LEU A 332 29.84 -4.79 -20.24
CA LEU A 332 29.30 -6.03 -20.82
C LEU A 332 29.29 -6.02 -22.35
N ALA A 333 29.03 -4.88 -22.99
CA ALA A 333 28.97 -4.76 -24.44
C ALA A 333 30.37 -4.76 -25.08
N PHE A 334 31.28 -3.95 -24.52
CA PHE A 334 32.55 -3.57 -25.15
C PHE A 334 33.80 -4.01 -24.35
N GLY A 335 33.62 -4.69 -23.22
CA GLY A 335 34.71 -5.18 -22.38
C GLY A 335 35.49 -6.35 -22.99
N THR A 336 36.23 -7.04 -22.14
CA THR A 336 37.10 -8.17 -22.52
C THR A 336 36.29 -9.39 -22.96
N ASP A 337 35.22 -9.69 -22.22
CA ASP A 337 34.29 -10.78 -22.52
C ASP A 337 33.17 -10.26 -23.41
N LEU A 338 33.48 -10.14 -24.70
CA LEU A 338 32.59 -9.59 -25.72
C LEU A 338 31.23 -10.28 -25.65
N ASN A 339 30.18 -9.52 -25.31
CA ASN A 339 28.81 -9.97 -25.52
C ASN A 339 28.21 -9.39 -26.80
N LEU A 340 28.84 -8.36 -27.40
CA LEU A 340 28.35 -7.75 -28.63
C LEU A 340 28.40 -8.72 -29.83
N ASP A 341 29.39 -9.61 -29.87
CA ASP A 341 29.50 -10.68 -30.87
C ASP A 341 28.47 -11.81 -30.66
N LYS A 342 27.95 -11.97 -29.44
CA LYS A 342 26.91 -12.96 -29.13
C LYS A 342 25.56 -12.48 -29.67
N TRP A 343 25.19 -13.02 -30.82
CA TRP A 343 23.94 -12.74 -31.53
C TRP A 343 22.72 -12.47 -30.62
N LYS A 344 22.41 -13.39 -29.70
CA LYS A 344 21.23 -13.28 -28.83
C LYS A 344 21.31 -12.10 -27.87
N TRP A 345 22.50 -11.81 -27.34
CA TRP A 345 22.71 -10.74 -26.38
C TRP A 345 22.69 -9.37 -27.07
N SER A 346 23.40 -9.22 -28.19
CA SER A 346 23.44 -7.97 -28.95
C SER A 346 22.11 -7.65 -29.60
N ALA A 347 21.39 -8.64 -30.11
CA ALA A 347 20.02 -8.43 -30.59
C ALA A 347 19.12 -7.89 -29.46
N ARG A 348 19.14 -8.49 -28.27
CA ARG A 348 18.32 -8.02 -27.12
C ARG A 348 18.68 -6.60 -26.68
N ASN A 349 19.98 -6.31 -26.53
CA ASN A 349 20.46 -5.06 -25.95
C ASN A 349 20.66 -3.93 -26.97
N ARG A 350 20.36 -4.14 -28.25
CA ARG A 350 20.64 -3.17 -29.33
C ARG A 350 20.13 -1.77 -29.02
N TYR A 351 18.89 -1.62 -28.55
CA TYR A 351 18.33 -0.29 -28.26
C TYR A 351 18.96 0.37 -27.04
N ALA A 352 19.35 -0.40 -26.01
CA ALA A 352 20.08 0.14 -24.87
C ALA A 352 21.48 0.64 -25.28
N ILE A 353 22.15 -0.08 -26.18
CA ILE A 353 23.43 0.33 -26.74
C ILE A 353 23.28 1.59 -27.61
N ILE A 354 22.28 1.64 -28.50
CA ILE A 354 22.03 2.84 -29.31
C ILE A 354 21.68 4.03 -28.43
N PHE A 355 20.82 3.86 -27.41
CA PHE A 355 20.50 4.91 -26.45
C PHE A 355 21.74 5.45 -25.74
N TYR A 356 22.66 4.56 -25.34
CA TYR A 356 23.95 4.96 -24.77
C TYR A 356 24.76 5.80 -25.77
N LEU A 357 24.92 5.33 -27.01
CA LEU A 357 25.72 6.02 -28.04
C LEU A 357 25.11 7.37 -28.44
N GLU A 358 23.79 7.47 -28.51
CA GLU A 358 23.07 8.74 -28.73
C GLU A 358 23.45 9.78 -27.68
N ARG A 359 23.53 9.38 -26.41
CA ARG A 359 23.74 10.27 -25.26
C ARG A 359 25.22 10.58 -25.01
N TYR A 360 26.09 9.58 -25.06
CA TYR A 360 27.49 9.69 -24.63
C TYR A 360 28.50 9.65 -25.78
N GLY A 361 28.07 9.30 -26.99
CA GLY A 361 28.95 9.21 -28.14
C GLY A 361 29.89 8.01 -28.11
N PHE A 362 31.00 8.15 -28.83
CA PHE A 362 31.98 7.10 -29.00
C PHE A 362 33.28 7.45 -28.28
N THR A 363 33.87 6.45 -27.63
CA THR A 363 35.31 6.45 -27.37
C THR A 363 36.01 5.66 -28.48
N GLU A 364 37.31 5.88 -28.67
CA GLU A 364 38.13 5.10 -29.61
C GLU A 364 37.93 3.59 -29.37
N HIS A 365 38.04 3.14 -28.12
CA HIS A 365 37.82 1.74 -27.75
C HIS A 365 36.43 1.22 -28.17
N ILE A 366 35.36 1.98 -27.92
CA ILE A 366 33.99 1.57 -28.31
C ILE A 366 33.87 1.48 -29.84
N ALA A 367 34.34 2.50 -30.57
CA ALA A 367 34.26 2.55 -32.02
C ALA A 367 35.05 1.40 -32.69
N THR A 368 36.30 1.17 -32.27
CA THR A 368 37.13 0.07 -32.78
C THR A 368 36.49 -1.29 -32.47
N ARG A 369 35.88 -1.46 -31.29
CA ARG A 369 35.22 -2.71 -30.90
C ARG A 369 33.99 -2.99 -31.76
N ILE A 370 33.15 -1.98 -31.99
CA ILE A 370 31.99 -2.10 -32.87
C ILE A 370 32.44 -2.44 -34.30
N SER A 371 33.39 -1.69 -34.85
CA SER A 371 33.92 -1.92 -36.21
C SER A 371 34.42 -3.35 -36.39
N ARG A 372 35.23 -3.85 -35.45
CA ARG A 372 35.74 -5.23 -35.49
C ARG A 372 34.64 -6.28 -35.45
N VAL A 373 33.58 -6.06 -34.66
CA VAL A 373 32.45 -7.00 -34.57
C VAL A 373 31.60 -6.97 -35.84
N LEU A 374 31.33 -5.78 -36.39
CA LEU A 374 30.47 -5.60 -37.56
C LEU A 374 31.16 -6.00 -38.89
N ASN A 375 32.49 -5.96 -38.94
CA ASN A 375 33.30 -6.40 -40.08
C ASN A 375 33.70 -7.88 -40.02
N GLY A 376 33.31 -8.61 -38.97
CA GLY A 376 33.54 -10.06 -38.86
C GLY A 376 32.73 -10.84 -39.90
N SER A 377 33.07 -12.13 -40.09
CA SER A 377 32.40 -13.00 -41.07
C SER A 377 30.92 -13.25 -40.78
N TYR A 378 30.51 -13.17 -39.51
CA TYR A 378 29.14 -13.37 -39.05
C TYR A 378 28.76 -12.27 -38.04
N PRO A 379 28.51 -11.04 -38.52
CA PRO A 379 28.16 -9.95 -37.62
C PRO A 379 26.75 -10.17 -37.04
N PRO A 380 26.45 -9.63 -35.85
CA PRO A 380 25.11 -9.66 -35.28
C PRO A 380 24.16 -8.78 -36.12
N PHE A 381 23.51 -9.37 -37.14
CA PHE A 381 22.78 -8.59 -38.15
C PHE A 381 21.68 -7.70 -37.56
N ASP A 382 20.99 -8.13 -36.50
CA ASP A 382 19.96 -7.30 -35.83
C ASP A 382 20.56 -6.04 -35.20
N PHE A 383 21.74 -6.15 -34.58
CA PHE A 383 22.46 -5.00 -34.04
C PHE A 383 23.04 -4.15 -35.18
N LYS A 384 23.66 -4.78 -36.19
CA LYS A 384 24.22 -4.09 -37.36
C LYS A 384 23.19 -3.21 -38.05
N PHE A 385 22.05 -3.78 -38.41
CA PHE A 385 20.96 -3.05 -39.07
C PHE A 385 20.53 -1.82 -38.26
N LYS A 386 20.37 -1.98 -36.95
CA LYS A 386 19.96 -0.88 -36.06
C LYS A 386 21.08 0.17 -35.88
N PHE A 387 22.33 -0.27 -35.87
CA PHE A 387 23.49 0.62 -35.79
C PHE A 387 23.68 1.44 -37.07
N ASP A 388 23.54 0.81 -38.24
CA ASP A 388 23.59 1.47 -39.54
C ASP A 388 22.45 2.52 -39.63
N GLU A 389 21.23 2.16 -39.26
CA GLU A 389 20.09 3.10 -39.16
C GLU A 389 20.38 4.27 -38.20
N PHE A 390 21.03 4.00 -37.07
CA PHE A 390 21.42 5.04 -36.12
C PHE A 390 22.42 6.04 -36.73
N LEU A 391 23.46 5.56 -37.44
CA LEU A 391 24.45 6.43 -38.08
C LEU A 391 23.87 7.21 -39.26
N GLU A 392 22.99 6.61 -40.06
CA GLU A 392 22.29 7.28 -41.17
C GLU A 392 21.45 8.45 -40.68
N ASN A 393 20.81 8.30 -39.51
CA ASN A 393 19.95 9.32 -38.92
C ASN A 393 20.69 10.34 -38.03
N ASN A 394 21.98 10.12 -37.72
CA ASN A 394 22.76 10.99 -36.83
C ASN A 394 24.14 11.31 -37.42
N GLU A 395 24.21 12.35 -38.26
CA GLU A 395 25.43 12.75 -38.97
C GLU A 395 26.61 13.01 -38.02
N GLU A 396 26.38 13.72 -36.91
CA GLU A 396 27.42 13.98 -35.90
C GLU A 396 28.04 12.69 -35.35
N ARG A 397 27.19 11.72 -35.01
CA ARG A 397 27.62 10.42 -34.48
C ARG A 397 28.32 9.57 -35.53
N ARG A 398 27.91 9.66 -36.79
CA ARG A 398 28.61 9.03 -37.92
C ARG A 398 30.02 9.57 -38.10
N LEU A 399 30.19 10.90 -38.12
CA LEU A 399 31.52 11.52 -38.24
C LEU A 399 32.42 11.18 -37.05
N GLU A 400 31.86 11.14 -35.83
CA GLU A 400 32.57 10.72 -34.62
C GLU A 400 33.06 9.27 -34.72
N TYR A 401 32.22 8.35 -35.19
CA TYR A 401 32.57 6.94 -35.40
C TYR A 401 33.61 6.75 -36.52
N GLU A 402 33.45 7.45 -37.65
CA GLU A 402 34.39 7.41 -38.79
C GLU A 402 35.78 7.92 -38.38
N ARG A 403 35.86 8.97 -37.55
CA ARG A 403 37.14 9.49 -37.04
C ARG A 403 37.98 8.40 -36.37
N TYR A 404 37.38 7.62 -35.47
CA TYR A 404 38.10 6.59 -34.73
C TYR A 404 38.39 5.31 -35.52
N THR A 405 37.70 5.10 -36.64
CA THR A 405 37.81 3.86 -37.43
C THR A 405 38.64 4.02 -38.70
N ASN A 406 38.69 5.22 -39.28
CA ASN A 406 39.50 5.52 -40.46
C ASN A 406 40.97 5.81 -40.13
N GLU A 407 41.28 6.31 -38.93
CA GLU A 407 42.67 6.49 -38.45
C GLU A 407 43.47 5.17 -38.37
N GLN A 408 42.80 4.01 -38.41
CA GLN A 408 43.43 2.68 -38.37
C GLN A 408 43.58 1.99 -39.74
N LEU A 409 43.10 2.59 -40.84
CA LEU A 409 43.31 2.06 -42.20
C LEU A 409 44.58 2.65 -42.87
N GLU A 410 45.23 3.62 -42.23
CA GLU A 410 46.44 4.30 -42.72
C GLU A 410 47.75 3.84 -42.04
N GLU A 411 47.69 2.90 -41.08
CA GLU A 411 48.83 2.14 -40.53
C GLU A 411 48.78 0.66 -40.97
#